data_AF-A0A940LST8-F1
#
_entry.id   AF-A0A940LST8-F1
#
_cell.length_a   1.000
_cell.length_b   1.000
_cell.length_c   1.000
_cell.angle_alpha   90.00
_cell.angle_beta   90.00
_cell.angle_gamma   90.00
#
_symmetry.space_group_name_H-M   'P 1'
#
loop_
_entity.id
_entity.type
_entity.pdbx_description
1 polymer ?
#
loop_
_entity_poly.entity_id
_entity_poly.type
_entity_poly.pdbx_seq_one_letter_code
_entity_poly.pdbx_strand_id
1 'polypeptide(L)'
;MSSQPPSKPKVDPLPPRPERMPLPAVPPLPEVDKSPDIASVQYSTHRTKLSTFRTQMSEHRTDLSEFRTDLSSHRTGLSEYRTDLSAYRTSLSTDRTDMSKRRTGMSFQRTRMSADRTLMSVIRTALSLIGFGFTIYQAFQKLHESGTIQHAAAPRNFGVALVALGILSLLVGIAHHVQFMLELRHTRDEMIHENLIHGQSRFPASFTLLVALALLLLGLGAVVSMVFNVAVFG
;
A
#
# COMPACT_ATOMS: atom_id res chain seq x y z
N MET A 1 2.54 13.20 -3.95
CA MET A 1 3.62 14.12 -3.54
C MET A 1 4.31 13.52 -2.33
N SER A 2 5.63 13.37 -2.33
CA SER A 2 6.36 12.93 -1.13
C SER A 2 6.39 14.10 -0.16
N SER A 3 5.57 14.07 0.89
CA SER A 3 5.69 15.02 1.99
C SER A 3 7.08 14.87 2.61
N GLN A 4 7.83 15.97 2.72
CA GLN A 4 9.14 15.98 3.38
C GLN A 4 8.92 16.14 4.89
N PRO A 5 9.76 15.54 5.76
CA PRO A 5 9.61 15.72 7.20
C PRO A 5 9.73 17.20 7.57
N PRO A 6 9.02 17.66 8.62
CA PRO A 6 9.16 19.04 9.08
C PRO A 6 10.61 19.31 9.46
N SER A 7 11.12 20.46 9.02
CA SER A 7 12.43 20.95 9.41
C SER A 7 12.45 21.14 10.93
N LYS A 8 13.59 20.83 11.56
CA LYS A 8 13.76 21.13 12.98
C LYS A 8 13.55 22.62 13.20
N PRO A 9 12.85 23.02 14.28
CA PRO A 9 12.64 24.41 14.55
C PRO A 9 14.02 25.04 14.75
N LYS A 10 14.26 26.16 14.07
CA LYS A 10 15.46 26.96 14.25
C LYS A 10 15.28 27.75 15.53
N VAL A 11 15.38 27.06 16.66
CA VAL A 11 15.30 27.69 17.98
C VAL A 11 16.71 28.05 18.37
N ASP A 12 16.92 29.32 18.70
CA ASP A 12 18.19 29.77 19.23
C ASP A 12 18.52 28.99 20.50
N PRO A 13 19.83 28.77 20.79
CA PRO A 13 20.24 28.15 22.03
C PRO A 13 19.60 28.87 23.21
N LEU A 14 19.07 28.10 24.18
CA LEU A 14 18.55 28.70 25.40
C LEU A 14 19.64 29.61 26.00
N PRO A 15 19.31 30.87 26.35
CA PRO A 15 20.26 31.72 27.03
C PRO A 15 20.69 31.05 28.35
N PRO A 16 21.93 31.25 28.81
CA PRO A 16 22.36 30.75 30.10
C PRO A 16 21.43 31.29 31.18
N ARG A 17 21.03 30.43 32.11
CA ARG A 17 20.26 30.87 33.27
C ARG A 17 21.05 31.98 33.98
N PRO A 18 20.42 33.13 34.31
CA PRO A 18 21.08 34.18 35.09
C PRO A 18 21.71 33.58 36.34
N GLU A 19 22.95 33.94 36.63
CA GLU A 19 23.64 33.45 37.82
C GLU A 19 22.84 33.82 39.07
N ARG A 20 22.81 32.91 40.05
CA ARG A 20 22.18 33.19 41.33
C ARG A 20 23.05 34.22 42.03
N MET A 21 22.63 35.48 42.02
CA MET A 21 23.35 36.52 42.73
C MET A 21 23.46 36.16 44.21
N PRO A 22 24.65 36.22 44.82
CA PRO A 22 24.78 36.22 46.26
C PRO A 22 23.87 37.34 46.78
N LEU A 23 22.98 37.02 47.72
CA LEU A 23 22.14 38.05 48.35
C LEU A 23 23.08 39.14 48.88
N PRO A 24 23.05 40.38 48.33
CA PRO A 24 23.92 41.40 48.84
C PRO A 24 23.54 41.62 50.31
N ALA A 25 24.52 41.71 51.20
CA ALA A 25 24.23 41.99 52.60
C ALA A 25 23.43 43.29 52.67
N VAL A 26 22.24 43.22 53.28
CA VAL A 26 21.40 44.40 53.48
C VAL A 26 22.27 45.45 54.19
N PRO A 27 22.38 46.68 53.67
CA PRO A 27 23.17 47.72 54.31
C PRO A 27 22.74 47.84 55.79
N PRO A 28 23.67 47.76 56.75
CA PRO A 28 23.33 47.91 58.16
C PRO A 28 22.75 49.32 58.39
N LEU A 29 21.77 49.40 59.28
CA LEU A 29 21.16 50.68 59.65
C LEU A 29 22.23 51.61 60.25
N PRO A 30 22.22 52.92 59.92
CA PRO A 30 23.18 53.86 60.48
C PRO A 30 22.95 54.03 62.00
N GLU A 31 24.04 54.07 62.78
CA GLU A 31 24.00 54.42 64.21
C GLU A 31 23.90 55.96 64.36
N VAL A 32 22.85 56.45 65.02
CA VAL A 32 22.42 57.86 64.97
C VAL A 32 23.10 58.76 66.03
N ASP A 33 24.09 58.25 66.77
CA ASP A 33 24.54 58.85 68.04
C ASP A 33 25.81 59.74 67.93
N LYS A 34 26.16 60.22 66.73
CA LYS A 34 27.36 61.05 66.48
C LYS A 34 26.98 62.45 65.98
N SER A 35 27.90 63.41 66.21
CA SER A 35 27.82 64.83 65.82
C SER A 35 27.05 65.07 64.49
N PRO A 36 26.18 66.11 64.40
CA PRO A 36 25.27 66.36 63.26
C PRO A 36 25.93 66.28 61.87
N ASP A 37 27.17 66.76 61.77
CA ASP A 37 27.93 66.77 60.51
C ASP A 37 28.28 65.36 60.04
N ILE A 38 28.63 64.46 60.97
CA ILE A 38 29.02 63.06 60.69
C ILE A 38 27.77 62.22 60.37
N ALA A 39 26.64 62.49 61.04
CA ALA A 39 25.38 61.80 60.80
C ALA A 39 24.86 62.04 59.36
N SER A 40 24.96 63.26 58.84
CA SER A 40 24.50 63.61 57.48
C SER A 40 25.21 62.81 56.39
N VAL A 41 26.52 62.59 56.55
CA VAL A 41 27.37 61.81 55.64
C VAL A 41 27.04 60.31 55.74
N GLN A 42 26.76 59.80 56.94
CA GLN A 42 26.35 58.42 57.12
C GLN A 42 24.97 58.12 56.52
N TYR A 43 24.01 59.03 56.65
CA TYR A 43 22.70 58.89 56.01
C TYR A 43 22.78 58.97 54.49
N SER A 44 23.59 59.89 53.94
CA SER A 44 23.76 60.00 52.48
C SER A 44 24.43 58.76 51.90
N THR A 45 25.47 58.24 52.54
CA THR A 45 26.13 56.99 52.12
C THR A 45 25.21 55.77 52.23
N HIS A 46 24.43 55.65 53.30
CA HIS A 46 23.43 54.58 53.45
C HIS A 46 22.34 54.65 52.37
N ARG A 47 21.82 55.85 52.07
CA ARG A 47 20.84 56.07 50.99
C ARG A 47 21.40 55.65 49.63
N THR A 48 22.65 55.99 49.34
CA THR A 48 23.31 55.58 48.11
C THR A 48 23.45 54.06 48.05
N LYS A 49 23.92 53.40 49.12
CA LYS A 49 24.04 51.92 49.20
C LYS A 49 22.69 51.22 48.98
N LEU A 50 21.62 51.72 49.61
CA LEU A 50 20.26 51.18 49.44
C LEU A 50 19.72 51.42 48.03
N SER A 51 20.02 52.57 47.43
CA SER A 51 19.67 52.86 46.03
C SER A 51 20.35 51.89 45.08
N THR A 52 21.65 51.68 45.23
CA THR A 52 22.43 50.71 44.45
C THR A 52 21.88 49.29 44.62
N PHE A 53 21.54 48.87 45.84
CA PHE A 53 20.92 47.57 46.11
C PHE A 53 19.59 47.39 45.37
N ARG A 54 18.71 48.40 45.38
CA ARG A 54 17.43 48.36 44.67
C ARG A 54 17.61 48.28 43.16
N THR A 55 18.60 48.98 42.61
CA THR A 55 18.94 48.90 41.18
C THR A 55 19.37 47.49 40.81
N GLN A 56 20.32 46.88 41.55
CA GLN A 56 20.79 45.51 41.29
C GLN A 56 19.66 44.47 41.38
N MET A 57 18.76 44.59 42.36
CA MET A 57 17.61 43.69 42.48
C MET A 57 16.61 43.87 41.32
N SER A 58 16.45 45.10 40.83
CA SER A 58 15.57 45.39 39.69
C SER A 58 16.15 44.83 38.39
N GLU A 59 17.46 44.98 38.18
CA GLU A 59 18.20 44.36 37.08
C GLU A 59 18.02 42.83 37.10
N HIS A 60 18.24 42.18 38.24
CA HIS A 60 18.04 40.73 38.37
C HIS A 60 16.63 40.26 38.01
N ARG A 61 15.62 41.04 38.40
CA ARG A 61 14.22 40.71 38.13
C ARG A 61 13.94 40.82 36.64
N THR A 62 14.53 41.81 35.96
CA THR A 62 14.46 41.95 34.51
C THR A 62 15.11 40.76 33.82
N ASP A 63 16.34 40.38 34.21
CA ASP A 63 17.06 39.22 33.64
C ASP A 63 16.25 37.91 33.79
N LEU A 64 15.67 37.67 34.96
CA LEU A 64 14.81 36.50 35.19
C LEU A 64 13.52 36.54 34.37
N SER A 65 12.97 37.73 34.10
CA SER A 65 11.77 37.89 33.28
C SER A 65 12.06 37.61 31.81
N GLU A 66 13.20 38.07 31.30
CA GLU A 66 13.68 37.78 29.94
C GLU A 66 13.92 36.27 29.78
N PHE A 67 14.68 35.65 30.70
CA PHE A 67 14.93 34.21 30.69
C PHE A 67 13.65 33.37 30.70
N ARG A 68 12.62 33.77 31.46
CA ARG A 68 11.30 33.10 31.45
C ARG A 68 10.57 33.24 30.13
N THR A 69 10.67 34.41 29.49
CA THR A 69 10.04 34.68 28.19
C THR A 69 10.69 33.82 27.11
N ASP A 70 12.02 33.74 27.10
CA ASP A 70 12.77 32.89 26.16
C ASP A 70 12.49 31.41 26.37
N LEU A 71 12.39 30.95 27.62
CA LEU A 71 12.01 29.57 27.92
C LEU A 71 10.58 29.26 27.45
N SER A 72 9.67 30.24 27.55
CA SER A 72 8.28 30.11 27.09
C SER A 72 8.19 30.04 25.56
N SER A 73 8.94 30.88 24.84
CA SER A 73 9.00 30.86 23.38
C SER A 73 9.62 29.55 22.88
N HIS A 74 10.71 29.10 23.51
CA HIS A 74 11.37 27.83 23.21
C HIS A 74 10.41 26.65 23.41
N ARG A 75 9.66 26.61 24.52
CA ARG A 75 8.65 25.57 24.78
C ARG A 75 7.54 25.57 23.74
N THR A 76 7.11 26.75 23.29
CA THR A 76 6.05 26.89 22.28
C THR A 76 6.52 26.33 20.93
N GLY A 77 7.73 26.72 20.47
CA GLY A 77 8.29 26.19 19.22
C GLY A 77 8.52 24.67 19.24
N LEU A 78 8.93 24.10 20.37
CA LEU A 78 9.01 22.65 20.52
C LEU A 78 7.63 21.96 20.47
N SER A 79 6.58 22.62 20.96
CA SER A 79 5.22 22.07 20.97
C SER A 79 4.61 22.06 19.56
N GLU A 80 4.84 23.12 18.78
CA GLU A 80 4.47 23.18 17.36
C GLU A 80 5.18 22.08 16.56
N TYR A 81 6.50 21.97 16.71
CA TYR A 81 7.27 20.93 16.02
C TYR A 81 6.79 19.50 16.35
N ARG A 82 6.41 19.23 17.60
CA ARG A 82 5.83 17.94 17.99
C ARG A 82 4.47 17.69 17.33
N THR A 83 3.68 18.73 17.15
CA THR A 83 2.38 18.66 16.48
C THR A 83 2.57 18.36 14.99
N ASP A 84 3.46 19.09 14.32
CA ASP A 84 3.80 18.87 12.91
C ASP A 84 4.37 17.46 12.67
N LEU A 85 5.27 17.00 13.55
CA LEU A 85 5.84 15.66 13.47
C LEU A 85 4.76 14.59 13.66
N SER A 86 3.75 14.84 14.50
CA SER A 86 2.62 13.93 14.69
C SER A 86 1.74 13.87 13.45
N ALA A 87 1.41 15.01 12.85
CA ALA A 87 0.67 15.07 11.59
C ALA A 87 1.42 14.35 10.45
N TYR A 88 2.72 14.57 10.33
CA TYR A 88 3.59 13.92 9.36
C TYR A 88 3.65 12.39 9.54
N ARG A 89 3.66 11.89 10.79
CA ARG A 89 3.59 10.45 11.05
C ARG A 89 2.25 9.86 10.63
N THR A 90 1.16 10.57 10.87
CA THR A 90 -0.19 10.16 10.46
C THR A 90 -0.33 10.10 8.95
N SER A 91 0.20 11.09 8.21
CA SER A 91 0.19 11.07 6.74
C SER A 91 0.99 9.89 6.19
N LEU A 92 2.20 9.64 6.72
CA LEU A 92 3.03 8.50 6.31
C LEU A 92 2.36 7.16 6.61
N SER A 93 1.66 7.04 7.74
CA SER A 93 0.87 5.84 8.08
C SER A 93 -0.27 5.61 7.08
N THR A 94 -0.94 6.67 6.66
CA THR A 94 -2.01 6.64 5.66
C THR A 94 -1.45 6.21 4.30
N ASP A 95 -0.38 6.86 3.84
CA ASP A 95 0.31 6.52 2.59
C ASP A 95 0.77 5.05 2.56
N ARG A 96 1.33 4.55 3.67
CA ARG A 96 1.72 3.13 3.79
C ARG A 96 0.52 2.20 3.66
N THR A 97 -0.59 2.57 4.27
CA THR A 97 -1.84 1.81 4.20
C THR A 97 -2.34 1.78 2.75
N ASP A 98 -2.42 2.93 2.08
CA ASP A 98 -2.86 3.01 0.68
C ASP A 98 -1.96 2.25 -0.28
N MET A 99 -0.64 2.34 -0.09
CA MET A 99 0.32 1.56 -0.86
C MET A 99 0.15 0.05 -0.63
N SER A 100 -0.19 -0.38 0.59
CA SER A 100 -0.53 -1.77 0.89
C SER A 100 -1.80 -2.20 0.15
N LYS A 101 -2.87 -1.41 0.21
CA LYS A 101 -4.12 -1.66 -0.54
C LYS A 101 -3.87 -1.80 -2.06
N ARG A 102 -3.04 -0.93 -2.62
CA ARG A 102 -2.64 -0.99 -4.05
C ARG A 102 -1.84 -2.24 -4.39
N ARG A 103 -0.90 -2.64 -3.52
CA ARG A 103 -0.12 -3.89 -3.69
C ARG A 103 -1.04 -5.12 -3.69
N THR A 104 -1.99 -5.17 -2.76
CA THR A 104 -2.99 -6.23 -2.71
C THR A 104 -3.81 -6.26 -4.00
N GLY A 105 -4.31 -5.12 -4.47
CA GLY A 105 -5.02 -5.02 -5.75
C GLY A 105 -4.20 -5.53 -6.96
N MET A 106 -2.91 -5.22 -7.02
CA MET A 106 -2.02 -5.75 -8.07
C MET A 106 -1.80 -7.27 -7.94
N SER A 107 -1.80 -7.82 -6.73
CA SER A 107 -1.71 -9.26 -6.50
C SER A 107 -2.88 -10.00 -7.15
N PHE A 108 -4.12 -9.52 -6.97
CA PHE A 108 -5.31 -10.06 -7.65
C PHE A 108 -5.16 -10.08 -9.17
N GLN A 109 -4.62 -9.01 -9.76
CA GLN A 109 -4.38 -8.96 -11.19
C GLN A 109 -3.36 -10.00 -11.66
N ARG A 110 -2.29 -10.23 -10.88
CA ARG A 110 -1.29 -11.28 -11.17
C ARG A 110 -1.90 -12.67 -11.08
N THR A 111 -2.64 -12.93 -10.01
CA THR A 111 -3.36 -14.20 -9.80
C THR A 111 -4.30 -14.51 -10.97
N ARG A 112 -5.06 -13.52 -11.43
CA ARG A 112 -5.90 -13.65 -12.64
C ARG A 112 -5.08 -13.98 -13.90
N MET A 113 -3.99 -13.24 -14.15
CA MET A 113 -3.13 -13.52 -15.30
C MET A 113 -2.53 -14.93 -15.27
N SER A 114 -2.22 -15.45 -14.08
CA SER A 114 -1.78 -16.84 -13.92
C SER A 114 -2.88 -17.82 -14.29
N ALA A 115 -4.12 -17.61 -13.86
CA ALA A 115 -5.25 -18.44 -14.26
C ALA A 115 -5.49 -18.41 -15.78
N ASP A 116 -5.40 -17.24 -16.42
CA ASP A 116 -5.48 -17.11 -17.88
C ASP A 116 -4.39 -17.92 -18.62
N ARG A 117 -3.17 -17.96 -18.08
CA ARG A 117 -2.08 -18.79 -18.63
C ARG A 117 -2.36 -20.27 -18.50
N THR A 118 -2.89 -20.70 -17.35
CA THR A 118 -3.30 -22.09 -17.13
C THR A 118 -4.37 -22.49 -18.13
N LEU A 119 -5.40 -21.66 -18.33
CA LEU A 119 -6.43 -21.92 -19.33
C LEU A 119 -5.84 -21.99 -20.75
N MET A 120 -4.90 -21.09 -21.10
CA MET A 120 -4.22 -21.13 -22.40
C MET A 120 -3.41 -22.42 -22.61
N SER A 121 -2.79 -22.97 -21.55
CA SER A 121 -2.11 -24.26 -21.58
C SER A 121 -3.09 -25.40 -21.86
N VAL A 122 -4.23 -25.42 -21.15
CA VAL A 122 -5.29 -26.42 -21.35
C VAL A 122 -5.85 -26.35 -22.78
N ILE A 123 -6.11 -25.13 -23.29
CA ILE A 123 -6.55 -24.92 -24.67
C ILE A 123 -5.57 -25.55 -25.67
N ARG A 124 -4.27 -25.35 -25.48
CA ARG A 124 -3.25 -25.91 -26.38
C ARG A 124 -3.28 -27.43 -26.38
N THR A 125 -3.31 -28.05 -25.20
CA THR A 125 -3.36 -29.50 -25.06
C THR A 125 -4.64 -30.07 -25.67
N ALA A 126 -5.79 -29.44 -25.41
CA ALA A 126 -7.06 -29.84 -25.98
C ALA A 126 -7.07 -29.72 -27.51
N LEU A 127 -6.55 -28.61 -28.05
CA LEU A 127 -6.47 -28.38 -29.51
C LEU A 127 -5.59 -29.44 -30.19
N SER A 128 -4.46 -29.81 -29.58
CA SER A 128 -3.60 -30.88 -30.09
C SER A 128 -4.31 -32.25 -30.09
N LEU A 129 -5.02 -32.59 -29.00
CA LEU A 129 -5.79 -33.84 -28.93
C LEU A 129 -6.92 -33.89 -29.95
N ILE A 130 -7.65 -32.77 -30.12
CA ILE A 130 -8.75 -32.65 -31.09
C ILE A 130 -8.20 -32.75 -32.52
N GLY A 131 -7.17 -31.98 -32.87
CA GLY A 131 -6.59 -31.97 -34.21
C GLY A 131 -5.96 -33.32 -34.59
N PHE A 132 -5.24 -33.94 -33.66
CA PHE A 132 -4.64 -35.26 -33.87
C PHE A 132 -5.70 -36.35 -33.99
N GLY A 133 -6.70 -36.36 -33.09
CA GLY A 133 -7.84 -37.28 -33.15
C GLY A 133 -8.63 -37.17 -34.46
N PHE A 134 -8.84 -35.94 -34.95
CA PHE A 134 -9.50 -35.67 -36.23
C PHE A 134 -8.69 -36.15 -37.44
N THR A 135 -7.38 -35.92 -37.44
CA THR A 135 -6.49 -36.39 -38.52
C THR A 135 -6.46 -37.91 -38.59
N ILE A 136 -6.34 -38.59 -37.44
CA ILE A 136 -6.39 -40.05 -37.35
C ILE A 136 -7.73 -40.56 -37.88
N TYR A 137 -8.83 -39.99 -37.39
CA TYR A 137 -10.17 -40.38 -37.79
C TYR A 137 -10.35 -40.32 -39.32
N GLN A 138 -9.97 -39.20 -39.94
CA GLN A 138 -10.09 -39.03 -41.39
C GLN A 138 -9.17 -39.96 -42.18
N ALA A 139 -7.92 -40.16 -41.73
CA ALA A 139 -6.98 -41.04 -42.41
C ALA A 139 -7.53 -42.48 -42.48
N PHE A 140 -7.99 -43.02 -41.35
CA PHE A 140 -8.54 -44.37 -41.31
C PHE A 140 -9.90 -44.49 -42.01
N GLN A 141 -10.71 -43.44 -42.01
CA GLN A 141 -11.96 -43.42 -42.77
C GLN A 141 -11.69 -43.52 -44.28
N LYS A 142 -10.74 -42.74 -44.83
CA LYS A 142 -10.38 -42.79 -46.25
C LYS A 142 -9.78 -44.14 -46.66
N LEU A 143 -8.96 -44.77 -45.82
CA LEU A 143 -8.42 -46.11 -46.08
C LEU A 143 -9.49 -47.22 -46.09
N HIS A 144 -10.55 -47.04 -45.30
CA HIS A 144 -11.69 -47.96 -45.31
C HIS A 144 -12.51 -47.80 -46.60
N GLU A 145 -12.76 -46.55 -47.00
CA GLU A 145 -13.47 -46.22 -48.24
C GLU A 145 -12.71 -46.69 -49.49
N SER A 146 -11.37 -46.73 -49.47
CA SER A 146 -10.55 -47.28 -50.55
C SER A 146 -10.46 -48.82 -50.59
N GLY A 147 -11.18 -49.53 -49.70
CA GLY A 147 -11.25 -51.00 -49.69
C GLY A 147 -9.95 -51.71 -49.28
N THR A 148 -8.96 -50.98 -48.76
CA THR A 148 -7.63 -51.53 -48.41
C THR A 148 -7.65 -52.29 -47.08
N ILE A 149 -8.62 -52.01 -46.21
CA ILE A 149 -8.76 -52.63 -44.88
C ILE A 149 -10.23 -53.05 -44.67
N GLN A 150 -10.49 -54.33 -44.38
CA GLN A 150 -11.86 -54.82 -44.15
C GLN A 150 -12.43 -54.48 -42.76
N HIS A 151 -11.59 -54.08 -41.80
CA HIS A 151 -11.97 -53.76 -40.42
C HIS A 151 -11.29 -52.47 -39.92
N ALA A 152 -11.90 -51.31 -40.16
CA ALA A 152 -11.38 -50.00 -39.73
C ALA A 152 -12.05 -49.44 -38.44
N ALA A 153 -12.83 -50.26 -37.73
CA ALA A 153 -13.60 -49.81 -36.57
C ALA A 153 -12.71 -49.38 -35.38
N ALA A 154 -11.66 -50.13 -35.06
CA ALA A 154 -10.81 -49.85 -33.89
C ALA A 154 -10.01 -48.53 -34.02
N PRO A 155 -9.37 -48.21 -35.15
CA PRO A 155 -8.67 -46.92 -35.32
C PRO A 155 -9.60 -45.70 -35.38
N ARG A 156 -10.80 -45.84 -35.98
CA ARG A 156 -11.81 -44.77 -36.02
C ARG A 156 -12.29 -44.41 -34.61
N ASN A 157 -12.60 -45.43 -33.81
CA ASN A 157 -13.01 -45.25 -32.41
C ASN A 157 -11.90 -44.58 -31.58
N PHE A 158 -10.63 -44.88 -31.89
CA PHE A 158 -9.49 -44.22 -31.25
C PHE A 158 -9.42 -42.72 -31.55
N GLY A 159 -9.63 -42.33 -32.82
CA GLY A 159 -9.72 -40.92 -33.22
C GLY A 159 -10.85 -40.18 -32.50
N VAL A 160 -12.04 -40.78 -32.44
CA VAL A 160 -13.19 -40.22 -31.70
C VAL A 160 -12.87 -40.08 -30.21
N ALA A 161 -12.24 -41.08 -29.59
CA ALA A 161 -11.87 -41.04 -28.18
C ALA A 161 -10.88 -39.90 -27.87
N LEU A 162 -9.89 -39.65 -28.73
CA LEU A 162 -8.95 -38.54 -28.58
C LEU A 162 -9.63 -37.17 -28.67
N VAL A 163 -10.55 -37.00 -29.61
CA VAL A 163 -11.34 -35.76 -29.71
C VAL A 163 -12.23 -35.57 -28.49
N ALA A 164 -12.91 -36.63 -28.04
CA ALA A 164 -13.74 -36.61 -26.84
C ALA A 164 -12.91 -36.24 -25.59
N LEU A 165 -11.70 -36.80 -25.43
CA LEU A 165 -10.78 -36.43 -24.36
C LEU A 165 -10.33 -34.97 -24.45
N GLY A 166 -10.04 -34.48 -25.65
CA GLY A 166 -9.70 -33.07 -25.88
C GLY A 166 -10.84 -32.14 -25.44
N ILE A 167 -12.07 -32.43 -25.87
CA ILE A 167 -13.27 -31.67 -25.48
C ILE A 167 -13.53 -31.75 -23.97
N LEU A 168 -13.42 -32.94 -23.38
CA LEU A 168 -13.59 -33.13 -21.94
C LEU A 168 -12.57 -32.31 -21.16
N SER A 169 -11.29 -32.36 -21.54
CA SER A 169 -10.24 -31.57 -20.89
C SER A 169 -10.49 -30.06 -21.02
N LEU A 170 -11.01 -29.61 -22.15
CA LEU A 170 -11.39 -28.22 -22.38
C LEU A 170 -12.58 -27.79 -21.51
N LEU A 171 -13.62 -28.63 -21.41
CA LEU A 171 -14.78 -28.40 -20.54
C LEU A 171 -14.34 -28.27 -19.07
N VAL A 172 -13.50 -29.18 -18.59
CA VAL A 172 -12.95 -29.14 -17.22
C VAL A 172 -12.12 -27.87 -17.02
N GLY A 173 -11.27 -27.50 -17.98
CA GLY A 173 -10.48 -26.26 -17.92
C GLY A 173 -11.34 -25.00 -17.86
N ILE A 174 -12.40 -24.92 -18.67
CA ILE A 174 -13.37 -23.82 -18.65
C ILE A 174 -14.11 -23.77 -17.31
N ALA A 175 -14.61 -24.90 -16.82
CA ALA A 175 -15.33 -24.98 -15.55
C ALA A 175 -14.47 -24.50 -14.38
N HIS A 176 -13.23 -25.01 -14.28
CA HIS A 176 -12.29 -24.60 -13.24
C HIS A 176 -11.94 -23.11 -13.34
N HIS A 177 -11.71 -22.59 -14.56
CA HIS A 177 -11.43 -21.17 -14.76
C HIS A 177 -12.61 -20.28 -14.35
N VAL A 178 -13.83 -20.68 -14.69
CA VAL A 178 -15.04 -19.94 -14.30
C VAL A 178 -15.23 -19.97 -12.78
N GLN A 179 -15.10 -21.14 -12.15
CA GLN A 179 -15.19 -21.28 -10.69
C GLN A 179 -14.16 -20.39 -10.00
N PHE A 180 -12.90 -20.46 -10.41
CA PHE A 180 -11.83 -19.63 -9.89
C PHE A 180 -12.10 -18.13 -10.06
N MET A 181 -12.61 -17.73 -11.22
CA MET A 181 -12.94 -16.32 -11.49
C MET A 181 -14.12 -15.83 -10.66
N LEU A 182 -15.10 -16.69 -10.36
CA LEU A 182 -16.22 -16.37 -9.47
C LEU A 182 -15.75 -16.24 -8.02
N GLU A 183 -14.94 -17.18 -7.55
CA GLU A 183 -14.33 -17.13 -6.21
C GLU A 183 -13.49 -15.87 -6.03
N LEU A 184 -12.62 -15.56 -7.01
CA LEU A 184 -11.78 -14.37 -6.96
C LEU A 184 -12.59 -13.07 -6.95
N ARG A 185 -13.75 -13.05 -7.62
CA ARG A 185 -14.69 -11.90 -7.58
C ARG A 185 -15.34 -11.78 -6.21
N HIS A 186 -15.82 -12.89 -5.64
CA HIS A 186 -16.42 -12.90 -4.31
C HIS A 186 -15.45 -12.37 -3.24
N THR A 187 -14.24 -12.94 -3.17
CA THR A 187 -13.22 -12.50 -2.21
C THR A 187 -12.90 -11.02 -2.41
N ARG A 188 -12.78 -10.57 -3.67
CA ARG A 188 -12.51 -9.17 -3.99
C ARG A 188 -13.65 -8.26 -3.52
N ASP A 189 -14.90 -8.62 -3.75
CA ASP A 189 -16.04 -7.81 -3.37
C ASP A 189 -16.14 -7.69 -1.84
N GLU A 190 -15.87 -8.77 -1.09
CA GLU A 190 -15.73 -8.73 0.37
C GLU A 190 -14.62 -7.74 0.81
N MET A 191 -13.43 -7.83 0.24
CA MET A 191 -12.34 -6.91 0.57
C MET A 191 -12.61 -5.45 0.15
N ILE A 192 -13.42 -5.22 -0.88
CA ILE A 192 -13.87 -3.86 -1.26
C ILE A 192 -14.85 -3.34 -0.20
N HIS A 193 -15.81 -4.16 0.23
CA HIS A 193 -16.75 -3.80 1.30
C HIS A 193 -16.02 -3.45 2.60
N GLU A 194 -14.96 -4.18 2.92
CA GLU A 194 -14.12 -3.92 4.10
C GLU A 194 -13.10 -2.77 3.90
N ASN A 195 -13.13 -2.06 2.77
CA ASN A 195 -12.19 -0.99 2.42
C ASN A 195 -10.71 -1.42 2.42
N LEU A 196 -10.43 -2.73 2.27
CA LEU A 196 -9.08 -3.30 2.24
C LEU A 196 -8.39 -3.12 0.89
N ILE A 197 -9.15 -2.86 -0.19
CA ILE A 197 -8.62 -2.63 -1.54
C ILE A 197 -9.38 -1.51 -2.26
N HIS A 198 -8.71 -0.85 -3.20
CA HIS A 198 -9.31 0.21 -4.01
C HIS A 198 -10.20 -0.39 -5.12
N GLY A 199 -11.50 -0.05 -5.14
CA GLY A 199 -12.50 -0.60 -6.06
C GLY A 199 -12.47 -0.10 -7.51
N GLN A 200 -11.43 0.61 -7.96
CA GLN A 200 -11.47 1.36 -9.23
C GLN A 200 -11.23 0.51 -10.50
N SER A 201 -10.69 -0.71 -10.41
CA SER A 201 -10.45 -1.52 -11.61
C SER A 201 -11.70 -2.32 -12.01
N ARG A 202 -12.21 -2.07 -13.23
CA ARG A 202 -13.23 -2.93 -13.84
C ARG A 202 -12.64 -4.34 -14.02
N PHE A 203 -13.44 -5.37 -13.78
CA PHE A 203 -13.07 -6.77 -13.95
C PHE A 203 -13.58 -7.25 -15.33
N PRO A 204 -12.86 -7.01 -16.45
CA PRO A 204 -13.32 -7.47 -17.76
C PRO A 204 -13.35 -9.00 -17.82
N ALA A 205 -14.29 -9.54 -18.61
CA ALA A 205 -14.28 -10.95 -18.99
C ALA A 205 -12.98 -11.25 -19.76
N SER A 206 -12.35 -12.40 -19.49
CA SER A 206 -11.08 -12.74 -20.13
C SER A 206 -11.32 -13.14 -21.59
N PHE A 207 -10.56 -12.54 -22.52
CA PHE A 207 -10.60 -12.91 -23.95
C PHE A 207 -10.28 -14.40 -24.16
N THR A 208 -9.44 -14.98 -23.29
CA THR A 208 -9.10 -16.40 -23.25
C THR A 208 -10.33 -17.30 -23.08
N LEU A 209 -11.30 -16.90 -22.27
CA LEU A 209 -12.54 -17.65 -22.05
C LEU A 209 -13.41 -17.67 -23.31
N LEU A 210 -13.50 -16.54 -24.02
CA LEU A 210 -14.23 -16.47 -25.30
C LEU A 210 -13.60 -17.39 -26.34
N VAL A 211 -12.26 -17.38 -26.46
CA VAL A 211 -11.54 -18.29 -27.36
C VAL A 211 -11.78 -19.76 -26.97
N ALA A 212 -11.74 -20.09 -25.67
CA ALA A 212 -12.01 -21.43 -25.18
C ALA A 212 -13.42 -21.91 -25.57
N LEU A 213 -14.44 -21.05 -25.40
CA LEU A 213 -15.82 -21.35 -25.78
C LEU A 213 -15.97 -21.54 -27.30
N ALA A 214 -15.32 -20.70 -28.11
CA ALA A 214 -15.34 -20.84 -29.56
C ALA A 214 -14.70 -22.18 -30.00
N LEU A 215 -13.56 -22.54 -29.42
CA LEU A 215 -12.91 -23.83 -29.69
C LEU A 215 -13.73 -25.02 -29.21
N LEU A 216 -14.43 -24.88 -28.09
CA LEU A 216 -15.36 -25.90 -27.59
C LEU A 216 -16.48 -26.15 -28.60
N LEU A 217 -17.09 -25.09 -29.15
CA LEU A 217 -18.11 -25.21 -30.19
C LEU A 217 -17.57 -25.89 -31.45
N LEU A 218 -16.36 -25.53 -31.89
CA LEU A 218 -15.70 -26.19 -33.02
C LEU A 218 -15.42 -27.66 -32.74
N GLY A 219 -14.94 -28.00 -31.54
CA GLY A 219 -14.72 -29.39 -31.13
C GLY A 219 -16.00 -30.21 -31.11
N LEU A 220 -17.09 -29.68 -30.54
CA LEU A 220 -18.42 -30.29 -30.60
C LEU A 220 -18.88 -30.51 -32.05
N GLY A 221 -18.71 -29.51 -32.91
CA GLY A 221 -19.00 -29.62 -34.34
C GLY A 221 -18.19 -30.74 -35.02
N ALA A 222 -16.91 -30.89 -34.67
CA ALA A 222 -16.06 -31.97 -35.17
C ALA A 222 -16.56 -33.35 -34.73
N VAL A 223 -16.99 -33.52 -33.47
CA VAL A 223 -17.57 -34.78 -32.99
C VAL A 223 -18.88 -35.10 -33.71
N VAL A 224 -19.76 -34.12 -33.88
CA VAL A 224 -21.01 -34.29 -34.64
C VAL A 224 -20.69 -34.73 -36.07
N SER A 225 -19.76 -34.08 -36.75
CA SER A 225 -19.31 -34.46 -38.09
C SER A 225 -18.80 -35.90 -38.15
N MET A 226 -17.97 -36.33 -37.18
CA MET A 226 -17.49 -37.70 -37.08
C MET A 226 -18.60 -38.72 -36.86
N VAL A 227 -19.55 -38.44 -35.95
CA VAL A 227 -20.60 -39.39 -35.59
C VAL A 227 -21.60 -39.57 -36.73
N PHE A 228 -21.99 -38.48 -37.40
CA PHE A 228 -23.00 -38.51 -38.45
C PHE A 228 -22.44 -38.70 -39.87
N ASN A 229 -21.12 -38.79 -40.04
CA ASN A 229 -20.45 -38.79 -41.36
C ASN A 229 -20.89 -37.62 -42.26
N VAL A 230 -21.28 -36.49 -41.67
CA VAL A 230 -21.64 -35.28 -42.41
C VAL A 230 -20.38 -34.44 -42.52
N ALA A 231 -19.97 -34.10 -43.74
CA ALA A 231 -18.87 -33.19 -44.00
C ALA A 231 -19.27 -31.76 -43.59
N VAL A 232 -19.10 -31.44 -42.29
CA VAL A 232 -19.28 -30.07 -41.78
C VAL A 232 -18.12 -29.19 -42.22
N PHE A 233 -16.95 -29.80 -42.39
CA PHE A 233 -15.75 -29.20 -42.97
C PHE A 233 -15.36 -30.13 -44.13
N GLY A 234 -15.50 -29.64 -45.37
CA GLY A 234 -15.43 -30.42 -46.62
C GLY A 234 -14.18 -31.26 -46.79
#